data_AF-M1CUS7-F1
#
_entry.id   AF-M1CUS7-F1
#
_cell.length_a   1.000
_cell.length_b   1.000
_cell.length_c   1.000
_cell.angle_alpha   90.00
_cell.angle_beta   90.00
_cell.angle_gamma   90.00
#
_symmetry.space_group_name_H-M   'P 1'
#
loop_
_entity.id
_entity.type
_entity.pdbx_description
1 polymer ?
#
loop_
_entity_poly.entity_id
_entity_poly.type
_entity_poly.pdbx_seq_one_letter_code
_entity_poly.pdbx_strand_id
1 'polypeptide(L)' 'MSPPSTAVVYDQHGPPDTVTRVTKIPPVEMNENEVCVKMLAAPINPADINRIEG' A
#
# COMPACT_ATOMS: atom_id res chain seq x y z
N MET A 1 11.39 14.43 -1.17
CA MET A 1 10.81 13.55 -0.13
C MET A 1 9.30 13.71 0.01
N SER A 2 8.58 12.60 0.14
CA SER A 2 7.16 12.52 0.53
C SER A 2 6.98 12.61 2.06
N PRO A 3 5.79 12.95 2.59
CA PRO A 3 5.51 12.83 4.02
C PRO A 3 5.43 11.36 4.45
N PRO A 4 5.62 11.05 5.75
CA PRO A 4 5.33 9.72 6.27
C PRO A 4 3.84 9.39 6.08
N SER A 5 3.52 8.11 5.86
CA SER A 5 2.17 7.66 5.56
C SER A 5 1.79 6.39 6.32
N THR A 6 0.49 6.12 6.39
CA THR A 6 -0.04 4.83 6.88
C THR A 6 -0.45 4.01 5.66
N ALA A 7 -0.05 2.73 5.62
CA ALA A 7 -0.33 1.84 4.51
C ALA A 7 -0.76 0.44 5.00
N VAL A 8 -1.50 -0.27 4.15
CA VAL A 8 -1.75 -1.71 4.28
C VAL A 8 -0.68 -2.43 3.46
N VAL A 9 0.06 -3.35 4.07
CA VAL A 9 1.19 -4.07 3.45
C VAL A 9 1.10 -5.57 3.71
N TYR A 10 1.67 -6.37 2.82
CA TYR A 10 1.87 -7.83 2.97
C TYR A 10 3.23 -8.20 2.38
N ASP A 11 3.89 -9.20 2.96
CA ASP A 11 5.20 -9.72 2.53
C ASP A 11 5.16 -11.21 2.16
N GLN A 12 4.00 -11.86 2.35
CA GLN A 12 3.73 -13.24 2.00
C GLN A 12 2.37 -13.35 1.33
N HIS A 13 2.22 -14.31 0.42
CA HIS A 13 0.93 -14.62 -0.18
C HIS A 13 0.04 -15.41 0.78
N GLY A 14 -1.27 -15.17 0.73
CA GLY A 14 -2.25 -15.91 1.52
C GLY A 14 -3.55 -15.13 1.75
N PRO A 15 -4.46 -15.64 2.59
CA PRO A 15 -5.73 -14.98 2.90
C PRO A 15 -5.50 -13.54 3.39
N PRO A 16 -6.15 -12.51 2.79
CA PRO A 16 -5.86 -11.11 3.08
C PRO A 16 -6.02 -10.71 4.55
N ASP A 17 -6.96 -11.32 5.25
CA ASP A 17 -7.20 -11.10 6.69
C ASP A 17 -6.05 -11.61 7.58
N THR A 18 -5.23 -12.52 7.06
CA THR A 18 -4.14 -13.17 7.76
C THR A 18 -2.78 -12.55 7.42
N VAL A 19 -2.57 -12.12 6.16
CA VAL A 19 -1.26 -11.68 5.68
C VAL A 19 -1.10 -10.16 5.59
N THR A 20 -2.19 -9.39 5.60
CA THR A 20 -2.10 -7.92 5.54
C THR A 20 -1.95 -7.30 6.92
N ARG A 21 -1.20 -6.20 7.00
CA ARG A 21 -1.05 -5.39 8.22
C ARG A 21 -1.05 -3.90 7.91
N VAL A 22 -1.56 -3.11 8.86
CA VAL A 22 -1.44 -1.65 8.82
C VAL A 22 -0.11 -1.24 9.44
N THR A 23 0.69 -0.44 8.73
CA THR A 23 1.97 0.08 9.23
C THR A 23 2.20 1.53 8.83
N LYS A 24 3.10 2.21 9.56
CA LYS A 24 3.65 3.49 9.12
C LYS A 24 4.81 3.23 8.16
N ILE A 25 4.88 4.02 7.09
CA ILE A 25 5.94 4.02 6.09
C ILE A 25 6.70 5.35 6.21
N PRO A 26 8.04 5.33 6.23
CA PRO A 26 8.83 6.56 6.27
C PRO A 26 8.68 7.38 4.98
N PRO A 27 9.10 8.67 5.01
CA PRO A 27 9.30 9.47 3.80
C PRO A 27 10.06 8.70 2.71
N VAL A 28 9.61 8.87 1.47
CA VAL A 28 10.25 8.31 0.27
C VAL A 28 10.86 9.45 -0.54
N GLU A 29 12.04 9.24 -1.10
CA GLU A 29 12.62 10.21 -2.03
C GLU A 29 11.76 10.35 -3.28
N MET A 30 11.65 11.57 -3.79
CA MET A 30 10.88 11.84 -5.02
C MET A 30 11.79 12.43 -6.07
N ASN A 31 11.67 11.95 -7.31
CA ASN A 31 12.34 12.57 -8.46
C ASN A 31 11.53 13.76 -9.01
N GLU A 32 12.14 14.48 -9.97
CA GLU A 32 11.54 15.66 -10.62
C GLU A 32 10.24 15.38 -11.39
N ASN A 33 9.96 14.12 -11.73
CA ASN A 33 8.83 13.71 -12.55
C ASN A 33 7.77 12.92 -11.75
N GLU A 34 7.89 12.87 -10.42
CA GLU A 34 6.98 12.17 -9.52
C GLU A 34 6.05 13.13 -8.79
N VAL A 35 4.87 12.62 -8.42
CA VAL A 35 3.89 13.35 -7.62
C VAL A 35 3.52 12.59 -6.36
N CYS A 36 3.45 13.29 -5.24
CA CYS A 36 2.92 12.74 -3.99
C CYS A 36 1.42 12.97 -3.93
N VAL A 37 0.65 11.88 -3.89
CA VAL A 37 -0.82 11.95 -3.79
C VAL A 37 -1.27 11.63 -2.38
N LYS A 38 -2.20 12.44 -1.85
CA LYS A 38 -2.95 12.09 -0.64
C LYS A 38 -4.18 11.27 -1.05
N MET A 39 -4.10 9.96 -0.87
CA MET A 39 -5.23 9.06 -1.14
C MET A 39 -6.41 9.42 -0.23
N LEU A 40 -7.59 9.63 -0.83
CA LEU A 40 -8.83 9.92 -0.09
C LEU A 40 -9.68 8.65 0.11
N ALA A 41 -9.68 7.78 -0.89
CA ALA A 41 -10.31 6.48 -0.87
C ALA A 41 -9.63 5.56 -1.90
N ALA A 42 -9.73 4.24 -1.69
CA ALA A 42 -9.38 3.22 -2.66
C ALA A 42 -10.40 2.07 -2.54
N PRO A 43 -10.96 1.56 -3.65
CA PRO A 43 -11.85 0.40 -3.62
C PRO A 43 -11.05 -0.88 -3.31
N ILE A 44 -11.76 -1.91 -2.84
CA ILE A 44 -11.27 -3.28 -2.79
C ILE A 44 -11.87 -4.03 -3.98
N ASN A 45 -11.04 -4.47 -4.92
CA ASN A 45 -11.47 -5.18 -6.12
C ASN A 45 -11.03 -6.66 -6.05
N PRO A 46 -11.67 -7.56 -6.83
CA PRO A 46 -11.24 -8.96 -6.92
C PRO A 46 -9.77 -9.12 -7.32
N ALA A 47 -9.26 -8.25 -8.19
CA ALA A 47 -7.85 -8.29 -8.60
C ALA A 47 -6.86 -7.99 -7.46
N ASP A 48 -7.26 -7.15 -6.50
CA ASP A 48 -6.44 -6.84 -5.32
C ASP A 48 -6.32 -8.06 -4.40
N ILE A 49 -7.43 -8.80 -4.22
CA ILE A 49 -7.48 -10.03 -3.44
C ILE A 49 -6.62 -11.11 -4.10
N ASN A 50 -6.82 -11.36 -5.40
CA ASN A 50 -6.02 -12.33 -6.15
C ASN A 50 -4.52 -12.03 -6.03
N ARG A 51 -4.13 -10.75 -6.15
CA ARG A 51 -2.73 -10.34 -6.03
C ARG A 51 -2.12 -10.68 -4.66
N ILE A 52 -2.89 -10.56 -3.59
CA ILE A 52 -2.46 -10.88 -2.22
C ILE A 52 -2.42 -12.40 -2.01
N GLU A 53 -3.41 -13.13 -2.52
CA GLU A 53 -3.50 -14.59 -2.36
C GLU A 53 -2.45 -15.38 -3.16
N GLY A 54 -1.93 -14.82 -4.27
CA GLY A 54 -0.90 -15.43 -5.12
C GLY A 54 -1.46 -16.09 -6.37
#